data_AF-A0A1I5P502-F1
#
_entry.id   AF-A0A1I5P502-F1
#
_cell.length_a   1.000
_cell.length_b   1.000
_cell.length_c   1.000
_cell.angle_alpha   90.00
_cell.angle_beta   90.00
_cell.angle_gamma   90.00
#
_symmetry.space_group_name_H-M   'P 1'
#
loop_
_entity.id
_entity.type
_entity.pdbx_description
1 polymer ?
#
loop_
_entity_poly.entity_id
_entity_poly.type
_entity_poly.pdbx_seq_one_letter_code
_entity_poly.pdbx_strand_id
1 'polypeptide(L)'
;MKELPNPTFPLSQLGLRAALWPAPTVVAATGVSTAARVSVPQAPAVILPPPVEARQGITVGWARHLDDVRAAQRLRYDVFVGEMGARVSSPLAGHDIDLFDDFCEHLLVRDELTNQVIGTYRVLTPAQARRVGSTYSDTEFDLTRLRDLRERMVELGRSCVHPEHRQGGVILALWGALAGFMHRNKLDTMIGCASIPMSHNGVTNGDAAASIWRQVSASHMAPIQYQVQPRLPLPVERLDSTLDVEPPALIKGYLRLGAKVLGAPAWDPDFNAADLPMLMRIDDLPARYRKHFLGA
;
A
#
# COMPACT_ATOMS: atom_id res chain seq x y z
N MET A 1 -23.85 -36.54 22.89
CA MET A 1 -22.96 -35.65 22.10
C MET A 1 -22.80 -34.38 22.92
N LYS A 2 -21.57 -34.02 23.29
CA LYS A 2 -21.28 -32.92 24.22
C LYS A 2 -21.53 -31.58 23.51
N GLU A 3 -22.48 -30.83 24.03
CA GLU A 3 -22.74 -29.43 23.68
C GLU A 3 -21.52 -28.57 24.05
N LEU A 4 -21.12 -27.69 23.13
CA LEU A 4 -20.09 -26.68 23.37
C LEU A 4 -20.79 -25.34 23.68
N PRO A 5 -20.32 -24.59 24.69
CA PRO A 5 -20.98 -23.37 25.13
C PRO A 5 -20.68 -22.19 24.21
N ASN A 6 -21.73 -21.41 23.90
CA ASN A 6 -21.62 -20.08 23.32
C ASN A 6 -21.00 -19.10 24.34
N PRO A 7 -19.91 -18.39 24.03
CA PRO A 7 -19.55 -17.20 24.78
C PRO A 7 -20.33 -15.99 24.25
N THR A 8 -21.37 -15.61 24.98
CA THR A 8 -21.98 -14.28 24.93
C THR A 8 -21.05 -13.30 25.62
N PHE A 9 -20.51 -12.30 24.92
CA PHE A 9 -19.92 -11.13 25.54
C PHE A 9 -20.72 -9.86 25.17
N PRO A 10 -21.02 -8.99 26.14
CA PRO A 10 -21.94 -7.87 26.00
C PRO A 10 -21.32 -6.66 25.29
N LEU A 11 -22.13 -6.04 24.43
CA LEU A 11 -21.92 -4.69 23.88
C LEU A 11 -22.18 -3.61 24.95
N SER A 12 -21.47 -2.49 24.84
CA SER A 12 -21.45 -1.26 25.67
C SER A 12 -20.31 -1.23 26.69
N GLN A 13 -19.44 -0.21 26.72
CA GLN A 13 -19.81 1.14 27.15
C GLN A 13 -19.01 2.26 26.44
N LEU A 14 -19.76 3.28 26.00
CA LEU A 14 -19.29 4.64 25.72
C LEU A 14 -18.99 5.38 27.04
N GLY A 15 -17.91 6.18 27.05
CA GLY A 15 -17.64 7.23 28.05
C GLY A 15 -16.38 8.02 27.66
N LEU A 16 -16.51 9.11 26.90
CA LEU A 16 -16.51 10.51 27.35
C LEU A 16 -15.13 11.10 27.73
N ARG A 17 -14.61 11.88 26.78
CA ARG A 17 -13.97 13.23 26.88
C ARG A 17 -13.30 13.64 28.20
N ALA A 18 -12.04 14.09 28.15
CA ALA A 18 -11.66 15.51 27.97
C ALA A 18 -10.19 15.78 28.36
N ALA A 19 -9.57 16.72 27.61
CA ALA A 19 -8.52 17.66 28.03
C ALA A 19 -7.08 17.08 28.21
N LEU A 20 -5.98 17.75 27.85
CA LEU A 20 -5.63 19.17 27.90
C LEU A 20 -4.52 19.49 26.86
N TRP A 21 -4.63 20.66 26.24
CA TRP A 21 -3.62 21.33 25.39
C TRP A 21 -2.47 21.88 26.26
N PRO A 22 -1.26 22.07 25.68
CA PRO A 22 -0.53 23.31 25.94
C PRO A 22 -0.07 24.02 24.65
N ALA A 23 -0.18 25.35 24.69
CA ALA A 23 0.14 26.32 23.64
C ALA A 23 1.66 26.53 23.41
N PRO A 24 2.09 27.14 22.28
CA PRO A 24 3.49 27.27 21.90
C PRO A 24 4.17 28.49 22.53
N THR A 25 5.48 28.38 22.80
CA THR A 25 6.32 29.49 23.27
C THR A 25 7.15 30.05 22.12
N VAL A 26 6.98 31.34 21.84
CA VAL A 26 7.83 32.16 20.97
C VAL A 26 8.84 32.89 21.85
N VAL A 27 10.11 32.88 21.48
CA VAL A 27 11.08 33.90 21.92
C VAL A 27 11.92 34.33 20.72
N ALA A 28 11.77 35.60 20.36
CA ALA A 28 12.65 36.33 19.45
C ALA A 28 13.78 36.98 20.26
N ALA A 29 14.99 37.05 19.70
CA ALA A 29 15.99 38.03 20.12
C ALA A 29 16.89 38.43 18.96
N THR A 30 16.89 39.75 18.74
CA THR A 30 17.69 40.59 17.87
C THR A 30 19.16 40.67 18.31
N GLY A 31 20.09 40.80 17.37
CA GLY A 31 21.48 41.16 17.67
C GLY A 31 22.28 41.52 16.42
N VAL A 32 22.91 42.70 16.45
CA VAL A 32 23.50 43.43 15.32
C VAL A 32 24.96 43.04 15.06
N SER A 33 25.31 43.13 13.77
CA SER A 33 26.62 43.07 13.11
C SER A 33 27.78 43.80 13.81
N THR A 34 28.96 43.17 13.85
CA THR A 34 30.20 43.59 13.15
C THR A 34 31.35 42.63 13.51
N ALA A 35 31.94 41.94 12.53
CA ALA A 35 33.15 41.13 12.75
C ALA A 35 34.14 41.31 11.60
N ALA A 36 35.38 41.61 11.98
CA ALA A 36 36.53 41.87 11.14
C ALA A 36 36.93 40.64 10.31
N ARG A 37 37.47 40.89 9.10
CA ARG A 37 38.03 39.86 8.22
C ARG A 37 39.35 39.35 8.80
N VAL A 38 39.34 38.13 9.32
CA VAL A 38 40.55 37.34 9.62
C VAL A 38 40.73 36.31 8.52
N SER A 39 41.88 36.34 7.85
CA SER A 39 42.29 35.37 6.83
C SER A 39 42.69 34.05 7.48
N VAL A 40 41.98 32.96 7.14
CA VAL A 40 42.27 31.59 7.59
C VAL A 40 43.22 30.92 6.56
N PRO A 41 44.30 30.25 6.98
CA PRO A 41 45.18 29.51 6.07
C PRO A 41 44.47 28.28 5.49
N GLN A 42 44.63 28.04 4.18
CA GLN A 42 44.04 26.90 3.48
C GLN A 42 44.57 25.56 4.01
N ALA A 43 43.67 24.67 4.40
CA ALA A 43 43.96 23.27 4.69
C ALA A 43 44.25 22.48 3.39
N PRO A 44 45.12 21.45 3.43
CA PRO A 44 45.42 20.64 2.27
C PRO A 44 44.17 19.90 1.78
N ALA A 45 44.00 19.83 0.46
CA ALA A 45 42.86 19.19 -0.18
C ALA A 45 42.76 17.71 0.22
N VAL A 46 41.68 17.36 0.92
CA VAL A 46 41.28 15.96 1.13
C VAL A 46 40.87 15.42 -0.24
N ILE A 47 41.66 14.50 -0.78
CA ILE A 47 41.28 13.71 -1.95
C ILE A 47 40.16 12.77 -1.49
N LEU A 48 38.92 13.16 -1.76
CA LEU A 48 37.78 12.25 -1.62
C LEU A 48 37.94 11.14 -2.66
N PRO A 49 37.81 9.86 -2.29
CA PRO A 49 37.73 8.79 -3.27
C PRO A 49 36.55 9.07 -4.22
N PRO A 50 36.64 8.66 -5.49
CA PRO A 50 35.55 8.85 -6.44
C PRO A 50 34.27 8.21 -5.87
N PRO A 51 33.08 8.77 -6.15
CA PRO A 51 31.83 8.14 -5.75
C PRO A 51 31.82 6.76 -6.38
N VAL A 52 31.82 5.72 -5.53
CA VAL A 52 31.47 4.39 -6.00
C VAL A 52 29.99 4.50 -6.34
N GLU A 53 29.67 4.68 -7.62
CA GLU A 53 28.33 4.43 -8.14
C GLU A 53 28.06 2.95 -7.93
N ALA A 54 27.62 2.61 -6.72
CA ALA A 54 27.12 1.30 -6.40
C ALA A 54 25.90 1.09 -7.27
N ARG A 55 26.01 0.20 -8.26
CA ARG A 55 24.81 -0.44 -8.82
C ARG A 55 24.10 -1.06 -7.63
N GLN A 56 23.01 -0.43 -7.19
CA GLN A 56 22.20 -0.91 -6.08
C GLN A 56 21.56 -2.22 -6.52
N GLY A 57 22.21 -3.33 -6.16
CA GLY A 57 21.65 -4.65 -6.34
C GLY A 57 20.42 -4.80 -5.43
N ILE A 58 19.41 -5.50 -5.93
CA ILE A 58 18.22 -5.82 -5.15
C ILE A 58 18.01 -7.33 -5.17
N THR A 59 17.63 -7.88 -4.03
CA THR A 59 17.22 -9.29 -3.90
C THR A 59 15.74 -9.38 -3.65
N VAL A 60 15.11 -10.39 -4.23
CA VAL A 60 13.68 -10.67 -4.04
C VAL A 60 13.52 -12.00 -3.34
N GLY A 61 12.66 -12.06 -2.32
CA GLY A 61 12.43 -13.28 -1.56
C GLY A 61 11.10 -13.26 -0.82
N TRP A 62 10.63 -14.45 -0.46
CA TRP A 62 9.49 -14.63 0.44
C TRP A 62 9.99 -14.68 1.88
N ALA A 63 9.25 -14.06 2.80
CA ALA A 63 9.51 -14.17 4.23
C ALA A 63 9.51 -15.63 4.66
N ARG A 64 10.53 -16.04 5.43
CA ARG A 64 10.66 -17.41 5.95
C ARG A 64 10.47 -17.47 7.46
N HIS A 65 10.76 -16.37 8.13
CA HIS A 65 10.72 -16.27 9.59
C HIS A 65 9.99 -15.00 10.02
N LEU A 66 9.61 -14.95 11.29
CA LEU A 66 8.89 -13.79 11.84
C LEU A 66 9.70 -12.49 11.70
N ASP A 67 11.02 -12.54 11.76
CA ASP A 67 11.88 -11.36 11.61
C ASP A 67 11.79 -10.73 10.21
N ASP A 68 11.57 -11.55 9.17
CA ASP A 68 11.29 -11.06 7.81
C ASP A 68 9.97 -10.30 7.76
N VAL A 69 8.93 -10.86 8.38
CA VAL A 69 7.60 -10.24 8.48
C VAL A 69 7.67 -8.93 9.27
N ARG A 70 8.41 -8.91 10.39
CA ARG A 70 8.63 -7.70 11.21
C ARG A 70 9.35 -6.61 10.42
N ALA A 71 10.33 -6.97 9.59
CA ALA A 71 10.99 -6.01 8.71
C ALA A 71 10.01 -5.40 7.68
N ALA A 72 9.12 -6.21 7.10
CA ALA A 72 8.07 -5.73 6.22
C ALA A 72 7.08 -4.80 6.94
N GLN A 73 6.63 -5.20 8.14
CA GLN A 73 5.72 -4.41 8.97
C GLN A 73 6.29 -3.06 9.38
N ARG A 74 7.60 -2.97 9.62
CA ARG A 74 8.28 -1.71 9.88
C ARG A 74 8.34 -0.82 8.64
N LEU A 75 8.72 -1.35 7.47
CA LEU A 75 8.65 -0.60 6.22
C LEU A 75 7.23 -0.07 5.95
N ARG A 76 6.22 -0.92 6.18
CA ARG A 76 4.81 -0.54 6.05
C ARG A 76 4.43 0.58 7.01
N TYR A 77 4.85 0.50 8.26
CA TYR A 77 4.64 1.57 9.24
C TYR A 77 5.27 2.90 8.77
N ASP A 78 6.54 2.86 8.37
CA ASP A 78 7.28 4.05 7.95
C ASP A 78 6.60 4.73 6.74
N VAL A 79 6.11 3.96 5.78
CA VAL A 79 5.41 4.49 4.60
C VAL A 79 3.97 4.89 4.95
N PHE A 80 3.17 3.99 5.49
CA PHE A 80 1.73 4.25 5.67
C PHE A 80 1.47 5.26 6.78
N VAL A 81 2.13 5.12 7.94
CA VAL A 81 1.94 6.03 9.07
C VAL A 81 2.83 7.26 8.91
N GLY A 82 4.13 7.05 8.65
CA GLY A 82 5.12 8.13 8.62
C GLY A 82 4.94 9.10 7.45
N GLU A 83 4.69 8.59 6.24
CA GLU A 83 4.54 9.41 5.04
C GLU A 83 3.07 9.69 4.70
N MET A 84 2.21 8.66 4.71
CA MET A 84 0.83 8.78 4.22
C MET A 84 -0.17 9.21 5.29
N GLY A 85 0.23 9.25 6.57
CA GLY A 85 -0.61 9.71 7.67
C GLY A 85 -1.70 8.72 8.11
N ALA A 86 -1.53 7.43 7.81
CA ALA A 86 -2.41 6.37 8.30
C ALA A 86 -2.37 6.30 9.84
N ARG A 87 -3.50 5.91 10.42
CA ARG A 87 -3.73 5.75 11.86
C ARG A 87 -3.97 4.29 12.18
N VAL A 88 -2.89 3.52 12.21
CA VAL A 88 -2.95 2.08 12.47
C VAL A 88 -2.96 1.81 13.98
N SER A 89 -3.87 0.94 14.42
CA SER A 89 -3.80 0.34 15.76
C SER A 89 -2.95 -0.92 15.67
N SER A 90 -1.80 -0.92 16.32
CA SER A 90 -0.86 -2.04 16.27
C SER A 90 -0.48 -2.54 17.66
N PRO A 91 -0.42 -3.87 17.89
CA PRO A 91 0.06 -4.44 19.14
C PRO A 91 1.56 -4.19 19.37
N LEU A 92 2.31 -3.77 18.36
CA LEU A 92 3.74 -3.46 18.47
C LEU A 92 4.03 -2.09 17.88
N ALA A 93 4.53 -1.17 18.70
CA ALA A 93 4.89 0.17 18.27
C ALA A 93 5.86 0.16 17.08
N GLY A 94 5.64 1.06 16.10
CA GLY A 94 6.48 1.17 14.91
C GLY A 94 6.30 0.05 13.88
N HIS A 95 5.21 -0.70 13.95
CA HIS A 95 4.90 -1.78 13.01
C HIS A 95 3.44 -1.70 12.57
N ASP A 96 3.17 -1.82 11.27
CA ASP A 96 1.82 -1.99 10.72
C ASP A 96 1.44 -3.47 10.78
N ILE A 97 0.61 -3.86 11.74
CA ILE A 97 0.21 -5.26 11.99
C ILE A 97 -1.31 -5.35 12.01
N ASP A 98 -1.86 -6.29 11.25
CA ASP A 98 -3.29 -6.64 11.32
C ASP A 98 -3.52 -8.16 11.40
N LEU A 99 -4.79 -8.57 11.51
CA LEU A 99 -5.21 -9.96 11.62
C LEU A 99 -4.75 -10.85 10.44
N PHE A 100 -4.60 -10.29 9.24
CA PHE A 100 -4.29 -11.07 8.04
C PHE A 100 -2.81 -11.42 7.94
N ASP A 101 -1.93 -10.74 8.67
CA ASP A 101 -0.47 -10.95 8.56
C ASP A 101 -0.05 -12.41 8.83
N ASP A 102 -0.71 -13.09 9.77
CA ASP A 102 -0.43 -14.50 10.12
C ASP A 102 -0.93 -15.51 9.08
N PHE A 103 -1.78 -15.05 8.14
CA PHE A 103 -2.37 -15.87 7.08
C PHE A 103 -1.75 -15.58 5.71
N CYS A 104 -0.95 -14.52 5.60
CA CYS A 104 -0.40 -14.08 4.34
C CYS A 104 1.03 -14.53 4.14
N GLU A 105 1.38 -14.78 2.88
CA GLU A 105 2.76 -14.79 2.44
C GLU A 105 3.25 -13.33 2.31
N HIS A 106 4.49 -13.06 2.67
CA HIS A 106 5.09 -11.72 2.57
C HIS A 106 6.21 -11.73 1.54
N LEU A 107 5.99 -11.07 0.41
CA LEU A 107 6.99 -10.89 -0.63
C LEU A 107 7.81 -9.65 -0.32
N LEU A 108 9.14 -9.78 -0.34
CA LEU A 108 10.08 -8.75 0.07
C LEU A 108 11.07 -8.46 -1.06
N VAL A 109 11.42 -7.19 -1.20
CA VAL A 109 12.62 -6.75 -1.91
C VAL A 109 13.56 -6.13 -0.91
N ARG A 110 14.83 -6.54 -0.95
CA ARG A 110 15.89 -6.03 -0.10
C ARG A 110 16.97 -5.35 -0.91
N ASP A 111 17.51 -4.27 -0.36
CA ASP A 111 18.75 -3.68 -0.83
C ASP A 111 19.92 -4.62 -0.52
N GLU A 112 20.77 -4.95 -1.50
CA GLU A 112 21.85 -5.92 -1.31
C GLU A 112 22.96 -5.45 -0.37
N LEU A 113 23.21 -4.14 -0.30
CA LEU A 113 24.30 -3.58 0.50
C LEU A 113 23.93 -3.53 1.99
N THR A 114 22.73 -3.08 2.28
CA THR A 114 22.24 -2.85 3.65
C THR A 114 21.40 -4.01 4.19
N ASN A 115 20.94 -4.91 3.31
CA ASN A 115 19.98 -5.97 3.60
C ASN A 115 18.61 -5.44 4.12
N GLN A 116 18.35 -4.13 4.02
CA GLN A 116 17.10 -3.50 4.43
C GLN A 116 15.97 -3.92 3.50
N VAL A 117 14.76 -4.18 4.04
CA VAL A 117 13.56 -4.35 3.22
C VAL A 117 13.16 -2.98 2.66
N ILE A 118 13.19 -2.85 1.33
CA ILE A 118 12.92 -1.62 0.59
C ILE A 118 11.63 -1.68 -0.24
N GLY A 119 11.00 -2.85 -0.30
CA GLY A 119 9.68 -3.01 -0.93
C GLY A 119 8.99 -4.27 -0.46
N THR A 120 7.66 -4.26 -0.44
CA THR A 120 6.89 -5.44 -0.03
C THR A 120 5.53 -5.55 -0.69
N TYR A 121 5.01 -6.78 -0.78
CA TYR A 121 3.59 -7.11 -0.95
C TYR A 121 3.19 -8.13 0.11
N ARG A 122 1.96 -7.99 0.61
CA ARG A 122 1.26 -9.06 1.29
C ARG A 122 0.41 -9.84 0.29
N VAL A 123 0.46 -11.17 0.35
CA VAL A 123 -0.25 -12.07 -0.57
C VAL A 123 -1.08 -13.08 0.24
N LEU A 124 -2.41 -12.96 0.14
CA LEU A 124 -3.35 -13.89 0.75
C LEU A 124 -3.85 -14.88 -0.32
N THR A 125 -3.57 -16.17 -0.11
CA THR A 125 -3.99 -17.22 -1.05
C THR A 125 -5.44 -17.66 -0.81
N PRO A 126 -6.12 -18.28 -1.79
CA PRO A 126 -7.46 -18.85 -1.61
C PRO A 126 -7.60 -19.75 -0.38
N ALA A 127 -6.60 -20.61 -0.14
CA ALA A 127 -6.61 -21.54 0.99
C ALA A 127 -6.53 -20.78 2.32
N GLN A 128 -5.71 -19.74 2.40
CA GLN A 128 -5.55 -18.94 3.61
C GLN A 128 -6.75 -18.02 3.85
N ALA A 129 -7.32 -17.42 2.79
CA ALA A 129 -8.55 -16.65 2.87
C ALA A 129 -9.70 -17.49 3.47
N ARG A 130 -9.82 -18.77 3.09
CA ARG A 130 -10.81 -19.68 3.70
C ARG A 130 -10.52 -19.96 5.18
N ARG A 131 -9.25 -20.00 5.60
CA ARG A 131 -8.84 -20.26 6.99
C ARG A 131 -9.11 -19.08 7.90
N VAL A 132 -8.83 -17.86 7.45
CA VAL A 132 -9.14 -16.63 8.21
C VAL A 132 -10.63 -16.27 8.11
N GLY A 133 -11.32 -16.69 7.04
CA GLY A 133 -12.76 -16.56 6.86
C GLY A 133 -13.20 -15.45 5.90
N SER A 134 -12.28 -14.57 5.49
CA SER A 134 -12.53 -13.49 4.53
C SER A 134 -11.23 -13.03 3.87
N THR A 135 -11.32 -12.09 2.95
CA THR A 135 -10.18 -11.26 2.56
C THR A 135 -10.26 -9.88 3.23
N TYR A 136 -9.24 -9.02 3.09
CA TYR A 136 -9.35 -7.62 3.49
C TYR A 136 -10.37 -6.88 2.62
N SER A 137 -10.34 -7.08 1.31
CA SER A 137 -11.31 -6.48 0.39
C SER A 137 -12.77 -6.92 0.69
N ASP A 138 -13.00 -8.06 1.35
CA ASP A 138 -14.34 -8.43 1.87
C ASP A 138 -14.84 -7.51 3.00
N THR A 139 -13.94 -6.86 3.75
CA THR A 139 -14.27 -5.88 4.81
C THR A 139 -14.57 -4.50 4.24
N GLU A 140 -14.04 -4.18 3.05
CA GLU A 140 -14.24 -2.91 2.36
C GLU A 140 -15.38 -2.97 1.34
N PHE A 141 -15.63 -4.14 0.73
CA PHE A 141 -16.57 -4.32 -0.38
C PHE A 141 -17.43 -5.58 -0.23
N ASP A 142 -18.59 -5.58 -0.88
CA ASP A 142 -19.34 -6.82 -1.15
C ASP A 142 -18.77 -7.53 -2.38
N LEU A 143 -17.92 -8.54 -2.13
CA LEU A 143 -17.29 -9.36 -3.16
C LEU A 143 -18.12 -10.59 -3.57
N THR A 144 -19.43 -10.64 -3.28
CA THR A 144 -20.29 -11.79 -3.61
C THR A 144 -20.19 -12.17 -5.10
N ARG A 145 -20.07 -11.16 -5.97
CA ARG A 145 -19.93 -11.30 -7.43
C ARG A 145 -18.62 -11.94 -7.89
N LEU A 146 -17.62 -12.06 -7.02
CA LEU A 146 -16.34 -12.71 -7.31
C LEU A 146 -16.29 -14.18 -6.89
N ARG A 147 -17.42 -14.78 -6.46
CA ARG A 147 -17.48 -16.15 -5.93
C ARG A 147 -16.81 -17.19 -6.84
N ASP A 148 -17.06 -17.10 -8.14
CA ASP A 148 -16.53 -18.04 -9.12
C ASP A 148 -15.01 -17.91 -9.35
N LEU A 149 -14.40 -16.81 -8.89
CA LEU A 149 -12.96 -16.56 -8.97
C LEU A 149 -12.22 -17.00 -7.72
N ARG A 150 -12.91 -17.14 -6.57
CA ARG A 150 -12.28 -17.29 -5.25
C ARG A 150 -11.29 -18.44 -5.14
N GLU A 151 -11.48 -19.53 -5.89
CA GLU A 151 -10.57 -20.68 -5.85
C GLU A 151 -9.22 -20.44 -6.52
N ARG A 152 -9.15 -19.45 -7.44
CA ARG A 152 -7.95 -19.11 -8.22
C ARG A 152 -7.51 -17.66 -8.03
N MET A 153 -8.10 -16.97 -7.06
CA MET A 153 -7.92 -15.56 -6.78
C MET A 153 -7.06 -15.34 -5.54
N VAL A 154 -5.95 -14.63 -5.70
CA VAL A 154 -5.18 -14.11 -4.56
C VAL A 154 -5.60 -12.69 -4.26
N GLU A 155 -5.56 -12.31 -2.99
CA GLU A 155 -5.59 -10.90 -2.60
C GLU A 155 -4.17 -10.40 -2.38
N LEU A 156 -3.89 -9.24 -2.96
CA LEU A 156 -2.69 -8.46 -2.76
C LEU A 156 -3.02 -7.25 -1.92
N GLY A 157 -2.16 -6.93 -0.98
CA GLY A 157 -2.34 -5.75 -0.14
C GLY A 157 -1.04 -5.28 0.47
N ARG A 158 -1.17 -4.19 1.24
CA ARG A 158 -0.08 -3.61 2.02
C ARG A 158 1.20 -3.40 1.21
N SER A 159 1.04 -2.99 -0.05
CA SER A 159 2.14 -2.79 -0.96
C SER A 159 2.77 -1.42 -0.75
N CYS A 160 4.07 -1.39 -0.53
CA CYS A 160 4.81 -0.15 -0.42
C CYS A 160 6.26 -0.32 -0.87
N VAL A 161 6.88 0.80 -1.23
CA VAL A 161 8.29 0.89 -1.61
C VAL A 161 8.88 2.06 -0.83
N HIS A 162 10.04 1.84 -0.24
CA HIS A 162 10.80 2.85 0.48
C HIS A 162 10.99 4.09 -0.41
N PRO A 163 10.78 5.33 0.10
CA PRO A 163 10.76 6.54 -0.71
C PRO A 163 11.96 6.70 -1.65
N GLU A 164 13.16 6.38 -1.16
CA GLU A 164 14.42 6.51 -1.91
C GLU A 164 14.59 5.47 -3.04
N HIS A 165 13.78 4.41 -3.06
CA HIS A 165 13.88 3.31 -4.01
C HIS A 165 12.70 3.24 -5.02
N ARG A 166 11.90 4.31 -5.17
CA ARG A 166 10.72 4.36 -6.06
C ARG A 166 11.04 4.51 -7.55
N GLN A 167 12.27 4.21 -7.96
CA GLN A 167 12.79 4.39 -9.33
C GLN A 167 12.37 3.26 -10.31
N GLY A 168 11.41 2.41 -9.92
CA GLY A 168 10.79 1.39 -10.79
C GLY A 168 11.39 -0.02 -10.69
N GLY A 169 12.68 -0.16 -10.38
CA GLY A 169 13.34 -1.48 -10.26
C GLY A 169 12.67 -2.39 -9.22
N VAL A 170 12.38 -1.84 -8.03
CA VAL A 170 11.74 -2.58 -6.93
C VAL A 170 10.36 -3.11 -7.30
N ILE A 171 9.52 -2.28 -7.92
CA ILE A 171 8.14 -2.68 -8.26
C ILE A 171 8.11 -3.74 -9.37
N LEU A 172 9.00 -3.64 -10.37
CA LEU A 172 9.14 -4.66 -11.40
C LEU A 172 9.62 -6.00 -10.82
N ALA A 173 10.54 -5.96 -9.87
CA ALA A 173 11.04 -7.14 -9.18
C ALA A 173 9.94 -7.83 -8.35
N LEU A 174 9.13 -7.05 -7.62
CA LEU A 174 7.93 -7.55 -6.92
C LEU A 174 6.95 -8.21 -7.89
N TRP A 175 6.63 -7.55 -9.00
CA TRP A 175 5.69 -8.08 -9.99
C TRP A 175 6.20 -9.34 -10.69
N GLY A 176 7.49 -9.43 -11.00
CA GLY A 176 8.10 -10.62 -11.58
C GLY A 176 8.02 -11.83 -10.64
N ALA A 177 8.37 -11.64 -9.36
CA ALA A 177 8.27 -12.70 -8.37
C ALA A 177 6.82 -13.13 -8.11
N LEU A 178 5.89 -12.17 -8.10
CA LEU A 178 4.46 -12.44 -7.96
C LEU A 178 3.91 -13.22 -9.16
N ALA A 179 4.25 -12.83 -10.39
CA ALA A 179 3.84 -13.56 -11.59
C ALA A 179 4.34 -15.02 -11.57
N GLY A 180 5.60 -15.23 -11.17
CA GLY A 180 6.14 -16.57 -10.97
C GLY A 180 5.40 -17.37 -9.89
N PHE A 181 5.00 -16.72 -8.79
CA PHE A 181 4.17 -17.34 -7.75
C PHE A 181 2.78 -17.73 -8.27
N MET A 182 2.10 -16.83 -8.99
CA MET A 182 0.80 -17.11 -9.59
C MET A 182 0.87 -18.31 -10.52
N HIS A 183 1.88 -18.36 -11.40
CA HIS A 183 2.09 -19.45 -12.34
C HIS A 183 2.34 -20.79 -11.63
N ARG A 184 3.29 -20.85 -10.67
CA ARG A 184 3.61 -22.09 -9.94
C ARG A 184 2.42 -22.63 -9.15
N ASN A 185 1.57 -21.76 -8.62
CA ASN A 185 0.41 -22.14 -7.83
C ASN A 185 -0.89 -22.31 -8.66
N LYS A 186 -0.82 -22.15 -10.00
CA LYS A 186 -1.97 -22.24 -10.91
C LYS A 186 -3.10 -21.26 -10.54
N LEU A 187 -2.71 -20.06 -10.12
CA LEU A 187 -3.61 -18.96 -9.79
C LEU A 187 -3.65 -18.01 -11.00
N ASP A 188 -4.81 -17.45 -11.30
CA ASP A 188 -5.02 -16.67 -12.53
C ASP A 188 -5.56 -15.25 -12.28
N THR A 189 -5.97 -14.96 -11.05
CA THR A 189 -6.64 -13.72 -10.70
C THR A 189 -5.99 -13.10 -9.45
N MET A 190 -5.70 -11.81 -9.52
CA MET A 190 -5.27 -10.98 -8.39
C MET A 190 -6.35 -9.94 -8.12
N ILE A 191 -6.71 -9.75 -6.86
CA ILE A 191 -7.53 -8.63 -6.40
C ILE A 191 -6.78 -7.85 -5.33
N GLY A 192 -7.29 -6.66 -5.01
CA GLY A 192 -6.83 -5.88 -3.87
C GLY A 192 -7.41 -4.48 -3.89
N CYS A 193 -7.19 -3.74 -2.82
CA CYS A 193 -7.52 -2.32 -2.75
C CYS A 193 -6.32 -1.48 -3.18
N ALA A 194 -6.52 -0.59 -4.15
CA ALA A 194 -5.52 0.40 -4.52
C ALA A 194 -5.98 1.77 -4.02
N SER A 195 -5.21 2.36 -3.14
CA SER A 195 -5.62 3.52 -2.36
C SER A 195 -5.28 4.83 -3.06
N ILE A 196 -6.25 5.76 -3.09
CA ILE A 196 -6.04 7.16 -3.44
C ILE A 196 -5.95 7.94 -2.13
N PRO A 197 -4.81 8.59 -1.82
CA PRO A 197 -4.68 9.41 -0.63
C PRO A 197 -5.73 10.52 -0.61
N MET A 198 -6.38 10.75 0.52
CA MET A 198 -7.40 11.81 0.67
C MET A 198 -6.79 13.15 1.08
N SER A 199 -5.46 13.25 1.01
CA SER A 199 -4.70 14.48 1.01
C SER A 199 -3.98 14.63 -0.33
N HIS A 200 -4.24 15.74 -1.03
CA HIS A 200 -3.57 16.07 -2.28
C HIS A 200 -3.01 17.49 -2.17
N ASN A 201 -1.69 17.65 -2.36
CA ASN A 201 -0.99 18.94 -2.25
C ASN A 201 -1.27 19.69 -0.93
N GLY A 202 -1.44 18.96 0.18
CA GLY A 202 -1.73 19.54 1.49
C GLY A 202 -3.20 19.92 1.73
N VAL A 203 -4.08 19.71 0.74
CA VAL A 203 -5.53 19.88 0.88
C VAL A 203 -6.16 18.52 1.16
N THR A 204 -6.88 18.42 2.28
CA THR A 204 -7.64 17.21 2.63
C THR A 204 -9.07 17.34 2.11
N ASN A 205 -9.31 16.86 0.89
CA ASN A 205 -10.65 16.75 0.31
C ASN A 205 -10.78 15.50 -0.57
N GLY A 206 -12.03 15.07 -0.80
CA GLY A 206 -12.33 13.91 -1.65
C GLY A 206 -12.32 14.21 -3.15
N ASP A 207 -12.16 15.48 -3.56
CA ASP A 207 -12.33 15.91 -4.95
C ASP A 207 -11.32 15.23 -5.89
N ALA A 208 -10.07 15.07 -5.43
CA ALA A 208 -9.06 14.34 -6.19
C ALA A 208 -9.45 12.87 -6.40
N ALA A 209 -9.97 12.21 -5.35
CA ALA A 209 -10.43 10.83 -5.43
C ALA A 209 -11.66 10.69 -6.34
N ALA A 210 -12.62 11.62 -6.27
CA ALA A 210 -13.80 11.65 -7.14
C ALA A 210 -13.39 11.87 -8.62
N SER A 211 -12.43 12.75 -8.86
CA SER A 211 -11.89 13.04 -10.20
C SER A 211 -11.15 11.86 -10.79
N ILE A 212 -10.31 11.17 -10.00
CA ILE A 212 -9.63 9.93 -10.40
C ILE A 212 -10.67 8.83 -10.67
N TRP A 213 -11.64 8.63 -9.79
CA TRP A 213 -12.73 7.66 -9.98
C TRP A 213 -13.46 7.89 -11.31
N ARG A 214 -13.82 9.14 -11.63
CA ARG A 214 -14.43 9.50 -12.93
C ARG A 214 -13.55 9.07 -14.11
N GLN A 215 -12.25 9.35 -14.07
CA GLN A 215 -11.32 9.00 -15.15
C GLN A 215 -11.18 7.49 -15.34
N VAL A 216 -10.96 6.75 -14.25
CA VAL A 216 -10.71 5.30 -14.31
C VAL A 216 -11.99 4.52 -14.62
N SER A 217 -13.15 4.95 -14.13
CA SER A 217 -14.44 4.32 -14.43
C SER A 217 -14.85 4.49 -15.90
N ALA A 218 -14.40 5.55 -16.57
CA ALA A 218 -14.68 5.75 -17.99
C ALA A 218 -13.92 4.77 -18.91
N SER A 219 -12.82 4.17 -18.44
CA SER A 219 -11.86 3.49 -19.33
C SER A 219 -11.39 2.10 -18.86
N HIS A 220 -11.49 1.81 -17.56
CA HIS A 220 -10.89 0.63 -16.95
C HIS A 220 -11.86 -0.21 -16.12
N MET A 221 -13.17 -0.02 -16.26
CA MET A 221 -14.15 -0.85 -15.54
C MET A 221 -14.06 -2.31 -15.93
N ALA A 222 -14.22 -3.17 -14.92
CA ALA A 222 -14.41 -4.60 -15.13
C ALA A 222 -15.82 -4.88 -15.70
N PRO A 223 -16.00 -6.03 -16.37
CA PRO A 223 -17.33 -6.52 -16.75
C PRO A 223 -18.31 -6.55 -15.57
N ILE A 224 -19.59 -6.28 -15.84
CA ILE A 224 -20.64 -6.12 -14.81
C ILE A 224 -20.76 -7.31 -13.85
N GLN A 225 -20.44 -8.53 -14.30
CA GLN A 225 -20.46 -9.71 -13.43
C GLN A 225 -19.41 -9.68 -12.32
N TYR A 226 -18.35 -8.88 -12.45
CA TYR A 226 -17.29 -8.73 -11.46
C TYR A 226 -17.35 -7.41 -10.69
N GLN A 227 -18.32 -6.56 -10.99
CA GLN A 227 -18.41 -5.27 -10.30
C GLN A 227 -18.88 -5.44 -8.86
N VAL A 228 -18.29 -4.71 -7.93
CA VAL A 228 -18.55 -4.83 -6.47
C VAL A 228 -19.06 -3.50 -5.90
N GLN A 229 -19.67 -3.55 -4.73
CA GLN A 229 -20.16 -2.36 -4.04
C GLN A 229 -19.35 -2.10 -2.77
N PRO A 230 -18.94 -0.84 -2.51
CA PRO A 230 -18.29 -0.48 -1.27
C PRO A 230 -19.26 -0.63 -0.09
N ARG A 231 -18.74 -1.07 1.06
CA ARG A 231 -19.50 -1.11 2.32
C ARG A 231 -19.59 0.27 2.95
N LEU A 232 -18.54 1.07 2.81
CA LEU A 232 -18.50 2.47 3.19
C LEU A 232 -18.19 3.33 1.95
N PRO A 233 -19.20 3.72 1.15
CA PRO A 233 -18.97 4.47 -0.08
C PRO A 233 -18.38 5.86 0.19
N LEU A 234 -17.39 6.26 -0.62
CA LEU A 234 -17.04 7.67 -0.76
C LEU A 234 -18.18 8.37 -1.54
N PRO A 235 -18.74 9.50 -1.05
CA PRO A 235 -19.86 10.19 -1.70
C PRO A 235 -19.38 11.02 -2.91
N VAL A 236 -18.90 10.35 -3.95
CA VAL A 236 -18.29 10.93 -5.16
C VAL A 236 -19.22 11.91 -5.89
N GLU A 237 -20.54 11.71 -5.78
CA GLU A 237 -21.58 12.57 -6.36
C GLU A 237 -21.71 13.93 -5.66
N ARG A 238 -21.14 14.07 -4.45
CA ARG A 238 -21.14 15.32 -3.68
C ARG A 238 -19.81 16.08 -3.77
N LEU A 239 -18.86 15.55 -4.54
CA LEU A 239 -17.49 16.04 -4.66
C LEU A 239 -17.25 16.62 -6.05
N ASP A 240 -16.30 17.53 -6.16
CA ASP A 240 -15.85 18.02 -7.47
C ASP A 240 -15.04 16.92 -8.16
N SER A 241 -15.63 16.31 -9.18
CA SER A 241 -14.97 15.30 -10.00
C SER A 241 -14.31 15.88 -11.25
N THR A 242 -14.24 17.21 -11.40
CA THR A 242 -13.76 17.87 -12.62
C THR A 242 -12.26 18.16 -12.63
N LEU A 243 -11.57 17.96 -11.51
CA LEU A 243 -10.15 18.27 -11.39
C LEU A 243 -9.32 17.44 -12.38
N ASP A 244 -8.29 18.08 -12.93
CA ASP A 244 -7.26 17.44 -13.74
C ASP A 244 -6.16 16.89 -12.82
N VAL A 245 -6.41 15.70 -12.28
CA VAL A 245 -5.51 15.00 -11.36
C VAL A 245 -5.19 13.62 -11.88
N GLU A 246 -3.93 13.25 -11.82
CA GLU A 246 -3.45 11.95 -12.24
C GLU A 246 -3.63 10.90 -11.13
N PRO A 247 -4.00 9.65 -11.47
CA PRO A 247 -3.99 8.58 -10.48
C PRO A 247 -2.57 8.38 -9.89
N PRO A 248 -2.48 7.93 -8.61
CA PRO A 248 -1.21 7.55 -8.00
C PRO A 248 -0.39 6.59 -8.87
N ALA A 249 0.93 6.71 -8.80
CA ALA A 249 1.85 5.97 -9.67
C ALA A 249 1.62 4.45 -9.66
N LEU A 250 1.28 3.90 -8.49
CA LEU A 250 0.98 2.47 -8.33
C LEU A 250 -0.30 2.05 -9.06
N ILE A 251 -1.38 2.83 -8.93
CA ILE A 251 -2.64 2.62 -9.67
C ILE A 251 -2.36 2.68 -11.17
N LYS A 252 -1.64 3.69 -11.65
CA LYS A 252 -1.23 3.78 -13.07
C LYS A 252 -0.44 2.56 -13.52
N GLY A 253 0.43 2.05 -12.66
CA GLY A 253 1.16 0.81 -12.86
C GLY A 253 0.23 -0.38 -13.09
N TYR A 254 -0.75 -0.58 -12.22
CA TYR A 254 -1.74 -1.65 -12.34
C TYR A 254 -2.58 -1.54 -13.61
N LEU A 255 -3.08 -0.34 -13.93
CA LEU A 255 -3.86 -0.11 -15.15
C LEU A 255 -3.05 -0.44 -16.41
N ARG A 256 -1.75 -0.09 -16.45
CA ARG A 256 -0.83 -0.46 -17.54
C ARG A 256 -0.59 -1.97 -17.66
N LEU A 257 -0.79 -2.73 -16.59
CA LEU A 257 -0.74 -4.19 -16.58
C LEU A 257 -2.08 -4.84 -16.95
N GLY A 258 -3.10 -4.04 -17.28
CA GLY A 258 -4.43 -4.55 -17.65
C GLY A 258 -5.39 -4.69 -16.48
N ALA A 259 -5.02 -4.19 -15.28
CA ALA A 259 -5.94 -4.20 -14.15
C ALA A 259 -7.21 -3.38 -14.46
N LYS A 260 -8.32 -3.84 -13.88
CA LYS A 260 -9.64 -3.27 -14.00
C LYS A 260 -10.14 -2.83 -12.63
N VAL A 261 -10.94 -1.76 -12.64
CA VAL A 261 -11.64 -1.26 -11.46
C VAL A 261 -12.97 -2.00 -11.35
N LEU A 262 -13.28 -2.52 -10.16
CA LEU A 262 -14.47 -3.30 -9.91
C LEU A 262 -15.67 -2.44 -9.48
N GLY A 263 -15.48 -1.21 -9.03
CA GLY A 263 -16.58 -0.42 -8.52
C GLY A 263 -16.15 0.92 -7.96
N ALA A 264 -17.12 1.69 -7.47
CA ALA A 264 -16.88 2.96 -6.82
C ALA A 264 -15.99 2.79 -5.57
N PRO A 265 -15.19 3.81 -5.21
CA PRO A 265 -14.26 3.69 -4.10
C PRO A 265 -14.98 3.57 -2.74
N ALA A 266 -14.37 2.80 -1.85
CA ALA A 266 -14.68 2.82 -0.42
C ALA A 266 -13.86 3.91 0.27
N TRP A 267 -14.42 4.53 1.31
CA TRP A 267 -13.68 5.43 2.19
C TRP A 267 -13.06 4.63 3.32
N ASP A 268 -11.73 4.64 3.39
CA ASP A 268 -10.93 4.02 4.45
C ASP A 268 -10.47 5.11 5.44
N PRO A 269 -11.10 5.19 6.64
CA PRO A 269 -10.75 6.18 7.64
C PRO A 269 -9.41 5.90 8.34
N ASP A 270 -8.96 4.65 8.37
CA ASP A 270 -7.72 4.26 9.05
C ASP A 270 -6.52 4.68 8.21
N PHE A 271 -6.59 4.51 6.89
CA PHE A 271 -5.54 4.95 5.96
C PHE A 271 -5.74 6.36 5.42
N ASN A 272 -6.86 7.02 5.76
CA ASN A 272 -7.24 8.32 5.21
C ASN A 272 -7.17 8.31 3.67
N ALA A 273 -7.83 7.31 3.08
CA ALA A 273 -7.75 7.02 1.66
C ALA A 273 -9.11 6.64 1.06
N ALA A 274 -9.23 6.83 -0.25
CA ALA A 274 -10.29 6.25 -1.05
C ALA A 274 -9.77 4.98 -1.72
N ASP A 275 -10.22 3.83 -1.27
CA ASP A 275 -9.81 2.52 -1.77
C ASP A 275 -10.59 2.18 -3.04
N LEU A 276 -9.87 1.94 -4.14
CA LEU A 276 -10.45 1.39 -5.36
C LEU A 276 -10.33 -0.14 -5.35
N PRO A 277 -11.43 -0.89 -5.53
CA PRO A 277 -11.37 -2.33 -5.66
C PRO A 277 -10.82 -2.67 -7.05
N MET A 278 -9.67 -3.34 -7.10
CA MET A 278 -8.96 -3.66 -8.32
C MET A 278 -8.95 -5.16 -8.59
N LEU A 279 -8.97 -5.54 -9.87
CA LEU A 279 -8.80 -6.90 -10.34
C LEU A 279 -7.83 -6.95 -11.51
N MET A 280 -6.94 -7.94 -11.53
CA MET A 280 -6.03 -8.19 -12.64
C MET A 280 -6.01 -9.69 -12.92
N ARG A 281 -6.18 -10.06 -14.19
CA ARG A 281 -6.04 -11.46 -14.63
C ARG A 281 -4.71 -11.63 -15.35
N ILE A 282 -4.10 -12.80 -15.16
CA ILE A 282 -2.84 -13.15 -15.84
C ILE A 282 -2.99 -13.10 -17.38
N ASP A 283 -4.15 -13.51 -17.88
CA ASP A 283 -4.45 -13.52 -19.32
C ASP A 283 -4.52 -12.10 -19.91
N ASP A 284 -4.89 -11.11 -19.11
CA ASP A 284 -5.02 -9.70 -19.53
C ASP A 284 -3.67 -8.96 -19.54
N LEU A 285 -2.59 -9.59 -19.06
CA LEU A 285 -1.26 -9.00 -19.09
C LEU A 285 -0.82 -8.70 -20.54
N PRO A 286 -0.41 -7.45 -20.84
CA PRO A 286 0.14 -7.13 -22.16
C PRO A 286 1.36 -8.01 -22.49
N ALA A 287 1.49 -8.41 -23.76
CA ALA A 287 2.52 -9.36 -24.21
C ALA A 287 3.96 -8.98 -23.76
N ARG A 288 4.27 -7.68 -23.76
CA ARG A 288 5.59 -7.18 -23.28
C ARG A 288 5.90 -7.57 -21.83
N TYR A 289 4.88 -7.59 -20.96
CA TYR A 289 5.03 -7.96 -19.55
C TYR A 289 4.94 -9.47 -19.36
N ARG A 290 4.12 -10.17 -20.16
CA ARG A 290 4.05 -11.63 -20.15
C ARG A 290 5.42 -12.25 -20.44
N LYS A 291 6.13 -11.76 -21.46
CA LYS A 291 7.49 -12.20 -21.79
C LYS A 291 8.49 -11.89 -20.68
N HIS A 292 8.39 -10.70 -20.09
CA HIS A 292 9.30 -10.27 -19.03
C HIS A 292 9.11 -11.05 -17.71
N PHE A 293 7.87 -11.40 -17.36
CA PHE A 293 7.54 -12.01 -16.07
C PHE A 293 7.40 -13.53 -16.12
N LEU A 294 6.93 -14.08 -17.24
CA LEU A 294 6.63 -15.51 -17.39
C LEU A 294 7.57 -16.22 -18.36
N GLY A 295 8.49 -15.50 -19.01
CA GLY A 295 9.46 -16.08 -19.95
C GLY A 295 8.85 -16.65 -21.24
N ALA A 296 7.60 -16.30 -21.55
CA ALA A 296 6.82 -16.75 -22.70
C ALA A 296 6.50 -15.60 -23.67
#